data_AF-A0A2V6GMP6-F1
#
_entry.id   AF-A0A2V6GMP6-F1
#
_cell.length_a   1.000
_cell.length_b   1.000
_cell.length_c   1.000
_cell.angle_alpha   90.00
_cell.angle_beta   90.00
_cell.angle_gamma   90.00
#
_symmetry.space_group_name_H-M   'P 1'
#
loop_
_entity.id
_entity.type
_entity.pdbx_description
1 polymer ?
#
loop_
_entity_poly.entity_id
_entity_poly.type
_entity_poly.pdbx_seq_one_letter_code
_entity_poly.pdbx_strand_id
1 'polypeptide(L)'
;FTISTAEGGFVILLEDLVVHTQYQGQGYGNKLLEHAIDFAKKKNFLRITLLTDRPENVAQAFFRKHGFVDSSMIPMRLWISTQNEGAESKQ
;
A
#
# COMPACT_ATOMS: atom_id res chain seq x y z
N PHE A 1 -3.35 -10.00 -0.09
CA PHE A 1 -4.06 -9.75 -1.37
C PHE A 1 -5.56 -9.81 -1.11
N THR A 2 -6.39 -9.25 -1.99
CA THR A 2 -7.85 -9.27 -1.90
C THR A 2 -8.45 -9.56 -3.28
N ILE A 3 -9.78 -9.73 -3.36
CA ILE A 3 -10.50 -9.88 -4.62
C ILE A 3 -11.15 -8.54 -4.96
N SER A 4 -10.86 -8.01 -6.14
CA SER A 4 -11.56 -6.85 -6.67
C SER A 4 -12.77 -7.32 -7.48
N THR A 5 -13.96 -6.92 -7.03
CA THR A 5 -15.19 -7.10 -7.81
C THR A 5 -15.22 -6.22 -9.06
N ALA A 6 -14.57 -5.05 -9.03
CA ALA A 6 -14.46 -4.14 -10.17
C ALA A 6 -13.55 -4.70 -11.29
N GLU A 7 -12.45 -5.35 -10.93
CA GLU A 7 -11.51 -5.96 -11.89
C GLU A 7 -11.86 -7.43 -12.21
N GLY A 8 -12.70 -8.07 -11.39
CA GLY A 8 -13.07 -9.48 -11.55
C GLY A 8 -11.97 -10.48 -11.15
N GLY A 9 -11.06 -10.10 -10.26
CA GLY A 9 -9.94 -10.98 -9.88
C GLY A 9 -9.08 -10.49 -8.71
N PHE A 10 -7.99 -11.21 -8.46
CA PHE A 10 -7.09 -10.92 -7.34
C PHE A 10 -6.27 -9.64 -7.57
N VAL A 11 -6.15 -8.82 -6.52
CA VAL A 11 -5.38 -7.57 -6.49
C VAL A 11 -4.59 -7.45 -5.18
N ILE A 12 -3.60 -6.57 -5.17
CA ILE A 12 -2.77 -6.26 -3.99
C ILE A 12 -3.06 -4.83 -3.52
N LEU A 13 -3.24 -4.69 -2.21
CA LEU A 13 -2.98 -3.43 -1.51
C LEU A 13 -1.56 -3.52 -0.93
N LEU A 14 -0.66 -2.65 -1.38
CA LEU A 14 0.68 -2.50 -0.84
C LEU A 14 0.61 -1.42 0.24
N GLU A 15 0.60 -1.85 1.51
CA GLU A 15 0.44 -0.95 2.65
C GLU A 15 1.73 -0.20 2.95
N ASP A 16 2.80 -0.92 3.27
CA ASP A 16 4.08 -0.33 3.66
C ASP A 16 5.24 -0.90 2.83
N LEU A 17 6.05 -0.01 2.27
CA LEU A 17 7.34 -0.31 1.67
C LEU A 17 8.41 0.53 2.35
N VAL A 18 9.04 -0.05 3.36
CA VAL A 18 9.99 0.67 4.22
C VAL A 18 11.40 0.12 4.05
N VAL A 19 12.34 1.03 3.84
CA VAL A 19 13.78 0.76 3.92
C VAL A 19 14.34 1.59 5.05
N HIS A 20 15.02 0.94 5.99
CA HIS A 20 15.68 1.61 7.11
C HIS A 20 16.63 2.70 6.58
N THR A 21 16.65 3.86 7.24
CA THR A 21 17.26 5.12 6.72
C THR A 21 18.71 4.95 6.28
N GLN A 22 19.51 4.20 7.04
CA GLN A 22 20.92 3.90 6.73
C GLN A 22 21.13 3.11 5.41
N TYR A 23 20.08 2.48 4.89
CA TYR A 23 20.12 1.66 3.67
C TYR A 23 19.33 2.28 2.51
N GLN A 24 18.78 3.48 2.67
CA GLN A 24 18.10 4.19 1.58
C GLN A 24 19.11 4.65 0.51
N GLY A 25 18.63 4.87 -0.71
CA GLY A 25 19.48 5.26 -1.85
C GLY A 25 20.37 4.14 -2.42
N GLN A 26 20.38 2.94 -1.82
CA GLN A 26 21.21 1.80 -2.24
C GLN A 26 20.45 0.77 -3.12
N GLY A 27 19.24 1.11 -3.55
CA GLY A 27 18.44 0.26 -4.45
C GLY A 27 17.63 -0.86 -3.77
N TYR A 28 17.67 -0.99 -2.44
CA TYR A 28 16.84 -2.00 -1.74
C TYR A 28 15.33 -1.77 -1.95
N GLY A 29 14.88 -0.51 -2.01
CA GLY A 29 13.49 -0.18 -2.32
C GLY A 29 13.06 -0.73 -3.68
N ASN A 30 13.91 -0.60 -4.72
CA ASN A 30 13.64 -1.19 -6.03
C ASN A 30 13.52 -2.70 -5.91
N LYS A 31 14.49 -3.38 -5.29
CA LYS A 31 14.48 -4.85 -5.16
C LYS A 31 13.23 -5.38 -4.48
N LEU A 32 12.79 -4.72 -3.41
CA LEU A 32 11.57 -5.08 -2.69
C LEU A 32 10.33 -4.88 -3.56
N LEU A 33 10.21 -3.73 -4.23
CA LEU A 33 9.05 -3.42 -5.06
C LEU A 33 9.00 -4.30 -6.32
N GLU A 34 10.14 -4.52 -6.98
CA GLU A 34 10.28 -5.43 -8.14
C GLU A 34 9.87 -6.85 -7.77
N HIS A 35 10.29 -7.35 -6.61
CA HIS A 35 9.86 -8.66 -6.13
C HIS A 35 8.33 -8.74 -5.96
N ALA A 36 7.72 -7.71 -5.38
CA ALA A 36 6.26 -7.64 -5.22
C ALA A 36 5.53 -7.61 -6.58
N ILE A 37 6.05 -6.84 -7.55
CA ILE A 37 5.54 -6.75 -8.92
C ILE A 37 5.66 -8.11 -9.62
N ASP A 38 6.82 -8.77 -9.54
CA ASP A 38 7.05 -10.07 -10.15
C ASP A 38 6.18 -11.16 -9.53
N PHE A 39 5.98 -11.10 -8.21
CA PHE A 39 5.04 -11.98 -7.53
C PHE A 39 3.62 -11.80 -8.06
N ALA A 40 3.14 -10.55 -8.19
CA ALA A 40 1.82 -10.26 -8.73
C ALA A 40 1.65 -10.77 -10.17
N LYS A 41 2.66 -10.55 -11.03
CA LYS A 41 2.67 -11.06 -12.40
C LYS A 41 2.60 -12.60 -12.45
N LYS A 42 3.46 -13.29 -11.67
CA LYS A 42 3.47 -14.77 -11.61
C LYS A 42 2.16 -15.37 -11.13
N LYS A 43 1.40 -14.63 -10.32
CA LYS A 43 0.09 -15.04 -9.79
C LYS A 43 -1.09 -14.53 -10.62
N ASN A 44 -0.84 -13.85 -11.76
CA ASN A 44 -1.87 -13.23 -12.59
C ASN A 44 -2.78 -12.29 -11.81
N PHE A 45 -2.22 -11.51 -10.89
CA PHE A 45 -2.97 -10.48 -10.18
C PHE A 45 -3.15 -9.27 -11.09
N LEU A 46 -4.33 -8.65 -11.00
CA LEU A 46 -4.77 -7.65 -11.97
C LEU A 46 -4.23 -6.25 -11.65
N ARG A 47 -3.93 -5.97 -10.38
CA ARG A 47 -3.49 -4.64 -9.94
C ARG A 47 -2.71 -4.68 -8.63
N ILE A 48 -1.79 -3.72 -8.46
CA ILE A 48 -1.23 -3.31 -7.17
C ILE A 48 -1.66 -1.86 -6.92
N THR A 49 -2.20 -1.58 -5.73
CA THR A 49 -2.60 -0.24 -5.30
C THR A 49 -1.87 0.12 -4.02
N LEU A 50 -1.43 1.36 -3.89
CA LEU A 50 -0.85 1.92 -2.67
C LEU A 50 -1.44 3.31 -2.41
N LEU A 51 -1.27 3.79 -1.18
CA LEU A 51 -1.60 5.17 -0.81
C LEU A 51 -0.31 5.93 -0.52
N THR A 52 -0.26 7.20 -0.89
CA THR A 52 0.90 8.07 -0.71
C THR A 52 0.43 9.47 -0.34
N ASP A 53 1.23 10.17 0.46
CA ASP A 53 0.92 11.50 0.96
C ASP A 53 0.88 12.52 -0.17
N ARG A 54 0.04 13.55 -0.04
CA ARG A 54 0.04 14.74 -0.90
C ARG A 54 0.69 15.92 -0.15
N PRO A 55 1.34 16.87 -0.85
CA PRO A 55 1.50 16.97 -2.31
C PRO A 55 2.52 15.97 -2.90
N GLU A 56 2.80 16.08 -4.20
CA GLU A 56 3.81 15.27 -4.90
C GLU A 56 5.12 15.23 -4.11
N ASN A 57 5.71 14.04 -3.96
CA ASN A 57 6.88 13.82 -3.14
C ASN A 57 7.84 12.78 -3.76
N VAL A 58 8.99 12.58 -3.14
CA VAL A 58 10.03 11.65 -3.63
C VAL A 58 9.53 10.21 -3.72
N ALA A 59 8.65 9.77 -2.81
CA ALA A 59 8.09 8.42 -2.86
C ALA A 59 7.15 8.26 -4.07
N GLN A 60 6.35 9.27 -4.41
CA GLN A 60 5.51 9.25 -5.62
C GLN A 60 6.36 9.11 -6.88
N ALA A 61 7.43 9.90 -7.02
CA ALA A 61 8.34 9.80 -8.16
C ALA A 61 8.98 8.41 -8.26
N PHE A 62 9.34 7.81 -7.12
CA PHE A 62 9.84 6.44 -7.04
C PHE A 62 8.80 5.43 -7.55
N PHE A 63 7.54 5.51 -7.14
CA PHE A 63 6.50 4.60 -7.60
C PHE A 63 6.14 4.82 -9.09
N ARG A 64 6.06 6.08 -9.55
CA ARG A 64 5.83 6.39 -10.97
C ARG A 64 6.93 5.81 -11.87
N LYS A 65 8.19 5.82 -11.41
CA LYS A 65 9.31 5.16 -12.11
C LYS A 65 9.09 3.65 -12.27
N HIS A 66 8.33 3.01 -11.39
CA HIS A 66 7.97 1.59 -11.47
C HIS A 66 6.62 1.35 -12.17
N GLY A 67 6.08 2.34 -12.87
CA GLY A 67 4.87 2.20 -13.68
C GLY A 67 3.56 2.41 -12.92
N PHE A 68 3.61 2.87 -11.66
CA PHE A 68 2.40 3.31 -10.98
C PHE A 68 1.86 4.60 -11.58
N VAL A 69 0.54 4.70 -11.66
CA VAL A 69 -0.19 5.89 -12.14
C VAL A 69 -1.21 6.33 -11.11
N ASP A 70 -1.68 7.57 -11.23
CA ASP A 70 -2.72 8.07 -10.34
C ASP A 70 -4.04 7.32 -10.59
N SER A 71 -4.71 6.96 -9.50
CA SER A 71 -6.05 6.41 -9.56
C SER A 71 -7.08 7.52 -9.75
N SER A 72 -8.13 7.25 -10.53
CA SER A 72 -9.32 8.11 -10.60
C SER A 72 -10.18 8.04 -9.34
N MET A 73 -9.92 7.05 -8.45
CA MET A 73 -10.62 6.89 -7.17
C MET A 73 -9.90 7.65 -6.05
N ILE A 74 -10.68 8.29 -5.19
CA ILE A 74 -10.19 9.00 -4.00
C ILE A 74 -10.27 8.06 -2.78
N PRO A 75 -9.20 7.88 -2.00
CA PRO A 75 -9.28 7.12 -0.75
C PRO A 75 -10.16 7.86 0.27
N MET A 76 -11.11 7.14 0.86
CA MET A 76 -11.95 7.62 1.98
C MET A 76 -11.70 6.76 3.21
N ARG A 77 -11.70 7.36 4.40
CA ARG A 77 -11.49 6.64 5.67
C ARG A 77 -12.61 6.97 6.65
N LEU A 78 -13.12 5.95 7.32
CA LEU A 78 -13.98 6.07 8.49
C LEU A 78 -13.24 5.45 9.68
N TRP A 79 -13.03 6.23 10.73
CA TRP A 79 -12.41 5.75 11.95
C TRP A 79 -13.46 5.07 12.83
N ILE A 80 -13.24 3.80 13.16
CA ILE A 80 -14.10 3.05 14.07
C ILE A 80 -13.45 3.10 15.45
N SER A 81 -14.11 3.71 16.42
CA SER A 81 -13.75 3.53 17.83
C SER A 81 -14.38 2.24 18.33
N THR A 82 -13.58 1.35 18.90
CA THR A 82 -14.11 0.27 19.74
C THR A 82 -14.54 0.91 21.06
N GLN A 83 -15.82 0.82 21.40
CA GLN A 83 -16.24 1.15 22.76
C GLN A 83 -15.62 0.10 23.69
N ASN A 84 -14.76 0.54 24.62
CA ASN A 84 -14.40 -0.30 25.76
C ASN A 84 -15.65 -0.41 26.63
N GLU A 85 -16.28 -1.57 26.65
CA GLU A 85 -17.23 -1.91 27.70
C GLU A 85 -16.46 -1.96 29.04
N GLY A 86 -16.82 -1.04 29.94
CA GLY A 86 -16.73 -1.17 31.39
C GLY A 86 -15.43 -1.69 32.00
N ALA A 87 -14.45 -0.80 32.21
CA ALA A 87 -13.66 -0.89 33.44
C ALA A 87 -14.51 -0.32 34.59
N GLU A 88 -15.45 -1.15 35.08
CA GLU A 88 -16.21 -0.85 36.28
C GLU A 88 -15.30 -0.89 37.52
N SER A 89 -15.38 0.22 38.26
CA SER A 89 -15.45 0.26 39.72
C SER A 89 -14.17 0.07 40.52
N LYS A 90 -13.65 1.23 40.95
CA LYS A 90 -13.17 1.50 42.31
C LYS A 90 -13.57 0.42 43.33
N GLN A 91 -12.57 -0.13 44.01
CA GLN A 91 -12.43 -0.08 45.47
C GLN A 91 -10.94 -0.05 45.80
#